data_AF-E3GW87-F1
#
_entry.id   AF-E3GW87-F1
#
_cell.length_a   1.000
_cell.length_b   1.000
_cell.length_c   1.000
_cell.angle_alpha   90.00
_cell.angle_beta   90.00
_cell.angle_gamma   90.00
#
_symmetry.space_group_name_H-M   'P 1'
#
loop_
_entity.id
_entity.type
_entity.pdbx_description
1 polymer ?
#
loop_
_entity_poly.entity_id
_entity_poly.type
_entity_poly.pdbx_seq_one_letter_code
_entity_poly.pdbx_strand_id
1 'polypeptide(L)'
;MGTRKLEEIVNLLPGYNCGICGFQRCEDFAKAVIKQGLDIQRCRFLDTDKLHELKKLVEEKPEIEKEIVGLIDNYTADFVLEPLKNEKSCREILYPFSDVKLKEGDIIRYRPLGCPITHFAEILKEENGLITVHIVGPKHRLGDKNFKFKDIGLCLVLGFIGRVNGKIPKVGKTVRFIPKHCMMQKVHSGVVVEMEGRKAKIESIDLKVWRPL
;
A
#
# COMPACT_ATOMS: atom_id res chain seq x y z
N MET A 1 13.26 2.46 6.01
CA MET A 1 14.06 3.44 5.26
C MET A 1 14.99 4.27 6.14
N GLY A 2 14.75 4.44 7.45
CA GLY A 2 15.64 5.25 8.30
C GLY A 2 17.07 4.72 8.53
N THR A 3 17.33 3.42 8.41
CA THR A 3 18.67 2.82 8.66
C THR A 3 19.65 3.06 7.51
N ARG A 4 19.22 2.90 6.25
CA ARG A 4 20.10 3.04 5.08
C ARG A 4 20.63 4.46 4.89
N LYS A 5 19.77 5.47 5.07
CA LYS A 5 20.15 6.89 4.99
C LYS A 5 21.08 7.31 6.12
N LEU A 6 20.91 6.72 7.31
CA LEU A 6 21.81 6.93 8.43
C LEU A 6 23.21 6.37 8.13
N GLU A 7 23.30 5.15 7.64
CA GLU A 7 24.57 4.52 7.27
C GLU A 7 25.32 5.32 6.19
N GLU A 8 24.61 5.80 5.16
CA GLU A 8 25.18 6.64 4.10
C GLU A 8 25.75 7.97 4.64
N ILE A 9 25.02 8.67 5.53
CA ILE A 9 25.51 9.90 6.16
C ILE A 9 26.71 9.61 7.07
N VAL A 10 26.67 8.53 7.85
CA VAL A 10 27.78 8.16 8.75
C VAL A 10 29.06 7.84 7.99
N ASN A 11 28.96 7.17 6.84
CA ASN A 11 30.09 6.85 5.97
C ASN A 11 30.75 8.08 5.33
N LEU A 12 29.98 9.15 5.12
CA LEU A 12 30.49 10.41 4.59
C LEU A 12 31.08 11.31 5.67
N LEU A 13 30.74 11.10 6.95
CA LEU A 13 31.35 11.84 8.06
C LEU A 13 32.82 11.40 8.28
N PRO A 14 33.68 12.30 8.80
CA PRO A 14 35.09 11.99 9.02
C PRO A 14 35.40 10.89 10.04
N GLY A 15 34.42 10.48 10.87
CA GLY A 15 34.58 9.38 11.83
C GLY A 15 35.41 9.70 13.09
N TYR A 16 35.92 10.92 13.26
CA TYR A 16 36.79 11.29 14.38
C TYR A 16 36.17 11.19 15.78
N ASN A 17 34.82 11.23 15.89
CA ASN A 17 34.10 11.21 17.18
C ASN A 17 34.62 12.26 18.19
N CYS A 18 35.00 13.45 17.69
CA CYS A 18 35.74 14.45 18.45
C CYS A 18 34.91 15.35 19.39
N GLY A 19 33.58 15.29 19.32
CA GLY A 19 32.71 16.09 20.20
C GLY A 19 32.49 17.56 19.80
N ILE A 20 33.30 18.15 18.91
CA ILE A 20 33.24 19.59 18.56
C ILE A 20 31.88 20.04 18.03
N CYS A 21 31.15 19.18 17.30
CA CYS A 21 29.81 19.51 16.82
C CYS A 21 28.73 19.46 17.92
N GLY A 22 29.06 19.05 19.14
CA GLY A 22 28.15 18.87 20.28
C GLY A 22 27.69 17.42 20.52
N PHE A 23 28.23 16.45 19.77
CA PHE A 23 27.87 15.03 19.87
C PHE A 23 29.12 14.16 20.02
N GLN A 24 29.11 13.22 20.97
CA GLN A 24 30.26 12.37 21.27
C GLN A 24 30.62 11.41 20.14
N ARG A 25 29.66 11.01 19.30
CA ARG A 25 29.89 10.12 18.16
C ARG A 25 29.34 10.72 16.87
N CYS A 26 30.04 10.51 15.76
CA CYS A 26 29.61 10.91 14.42
C CYS A 26 28.24 10.30 14.06
N GLU A 27 27.95 9.09 14.53
CA GLU A 27 26.63 8.47 14.37
C GLU A 27 25.52 9.21 15.11
N ASP A 28 25.78 9.71 16.32
CA ASP A 28 24.79 10.48 17.09
C ASP A 28 24.55 11.85 16.44
N PHE A 29 25.62 12.46 15.91
CA PHE A 29 25.50 13.67 15.09
C PHE A 29 24.66 13.43 13.83
N ALA A 30 24.92 12.36 13.08
CA ALA A 30 24.15 11.99 11.88
C ALA A 30 22.66 11.78 12.20
N LYS A 31 22.36 11.09 13.31
CA LYS A 31 20.97 10.92 13.79
C LYS A 31 20.30 12.26 14.08
N ALA A 32 21.01 13.19 14.70
CA ALA A 32 20.49 14.51 15.04
C ALA A 32 20.26 15.38 13.79
N VAL A 33 21.16 15.31 12.80
CA VAL A 33 20.97 15.95 11.48
C VAL A 33 19.68 15.43 10.81
N ILE A 34 19.46 14.11 10.78
CA ILE A 34 18.26 13.52 10.17
C ILE A 34 16.98 13.85 10.96
N LYS A 35 17.00 13.70 12.28
CA LYS A 35 15.77 13.78 13.11
C LYS A 35 15.39 15.20 13.52
N GLN A 36 16.39 16.06 13.74
CA GLN A 36 16.19 17.41 14.29
C GLN A 36 16.49 18.50 13.25
N GLY A 37 16.93 18.14 12.04
CA GLY A 37 17.23 19.11 10.97
C GLY A 37 18.45 19.99 11.30
N LEU A 38 19.39 19.49 12.09
CA LEU A 38 20.60 20.20 12.45
C LEU A 38 21.49 20.45 11.22
N ASP A 39 22.11 21.63 11.17
CA ASP A 39 23.03 21.97 10.09
C ASP A 39 24.26 21.06 10.11
N ILE A 40 24.48 20.35 9.00
CA ILE A 40 25.61 19.45 8.78
C ILE A 40 26.96 20.19 8.83
N GLN A 41 26.98 21.51 8.58
CA GLN A 41 28.17 22.35 8.67
C GLN A 41 28.71 22.54 10.09
N ARG A 42 27.98 22.09 11.13
CA ARG A 42 28.49 22.05 12.51
C ARG A 42 29.70 21.12 12.67
N CYS A 43 29.94 20.20 11.74
CA CYS A 43 31.18 19.42 11.73
C CYS A 43 32.32 20.23 11.10
N ARG A 44 33.26 20.70 11.93
CA ARG A 44 34.39 21.54 11.49
C ARG A 44 35.41 20.81 10.60
N PHE A 45 35.43 19.47 10.67
CA PHE A 45 36.33 18.62 9.90
C PHE A 45 35.69 18.06 8.63
N LEU A 46 34.47 18.50 8.31
CA LEU A 46 33.79 18.01 7.13
C LEU A 46 34.45 18.58 5.87
N ASP A 47 34.86 17.68 4.98
CA ASP A 47 35.45 18.03 3.70
C ASP A 47 34.43 18.78 2.82
N THR A 48 34.90 19.81 2.11
CA THR A 48 34.10 20.64 1.21
C THR A 48 33.52 19.80 0.06
N ASP A 49 34.25 18.79 -0.40
CA ASP A 49 33.79 17.89 -1.47
C ASP A 49 32.66 16.98 -0.98
N LYS A 50 32.79 16.44 0.23
CA LYS A 50 31.75 15.61 0.88
C LYS A 50 30.54 16.43 1.35
N LEU A 51 30.73 17.73 1.59
CA LEU A 51 29.67 18.63 2.03
C LEU A 51 28.56 18.75 0.97
N HIS A 52 28.90 18.78 -0.32
CA HIS A 52 27.89 18.88 -1.37
C HIS A 52 27.03 17.61 -1.48
N GLU A 53 27.65 16.43 -1.33
CA GLU A 53 26.95 15.14 -1.29
C GLU A 53 26.08 15.00 -0.05
N LEU A 54 26.61 15.36 1.13
CA LEU A 54 25.86 15.35 2.37
C LEU A 54 24.71 16.34 2.37
N LYS A 55 24.88 17.55 1.81
CA LYS A 55 23.78 18.51 1.68
C LYS A 55 22.64 17.97 0.84
N LYS A 56 22.93 17.29 -0.28
CA LYS A 56 21.88 16.62 -1.08
C LYS A 56 21.14 15.56 -0.25
N LEU A 57 21.88 14.72 0.48
CA LEU A 57 21.29 13.70 1.35
C LEU A 57 20.50 14.28 2.52
N VAL A 58 20.88 15.43 3.06
CA VAL A 58 20.22 16.08 4.20
C VAL A 58 19.05 16.97 3.77
N GLU A 59 19.16 17.66 2.63
CA GLU A 59 18.11 18.49 2.02
C GLU A 59 17.02 17.67 1.32
N GLU A 60 17.31 16.42 0.97
CA GLU A 60 16.28 15.39 0.88
C GLU A 60 15.58 15.30 2.23
N LYS A 61 14.56 16.14 2.41
CA LYS A 61 13.62 16.06 3.52
C LYS A 61 13.31 14.58 3.73
N PRO A 62 13.24 14.07 4.98
CA PRO A 62 12.50 12.84 5.17
C PRO A 62 11.17 13.07 4.46
N GLU A 63 10.86 12.26 3.44
CA GLU A 63 9.50 12.28 2.90
C GLU A 63 8.64 12.15 4.13
N ILE A 64 7.93 13.22 4.46
CA ILE A 64 6.82 13.12 5.40
C ILE A 64 5.90 12.20 4.61
N GLU A 65 6.00 10.89 4.91
CA GLU A 65 5.12 9.87 4.35
C GLU A 65 3.73 10.41 4.66
N LYS A 66 3.09 10.98 3.64
CA LYS A 66 1.77 11.57 3.81
C LYS A 66 0.91 10.45 4.35
N GLU A 67 0.38 10.67 5.55
CA GLU A 67 -0.45 9.69 6.21
C GLU A 67 -1.60 9.34 5.26
N ILE A 68 -1.68 8.06 4.90
CA ILE A 68 -2.71 7.59 3.97
C ILE A 68 -3.97 7.41 4.81
N VAL A 69 -4.91 8.34 4.67
CA VAL A 69 -6.16 8.33 5.44
C VAL A 69 -7.31 7.94 4.54
N GLY A 70 -8.12 6.97 4.98
CA GLY A 70 -9.35 6.59 4.30
C GLY A 70 -10.39 7.70 4.36
N LEU A 71 -11.06 7.97 3.24
CA LEU A 71 -11.96 9.12 3.11
C LEU A 71 -13.23 9.00 3.98
N ILE A 72 -13.75 7.77 4.12
CA ILE A 72 -15.05 7.53 4.77
C ILE A 72 -14.90 7.15 6.24
N ASP A 73 -13.79 6.52 6.61
CA ASP A 73 -13.58 6.00 7.97
C ASP A 73 -12.52 6.77 8.77
N ASN A 74 -11.79 7.69 8.13
CA ASN A 74 -10.66 8.42 8.70
C ASN A 74 -9.58 7.50 9.31
N TYR A 75 -9.50 6.25 8.85
CA TYR A 75 -8.48 5.32 9.31
C TYR A 75 -7.19 5.47 8.53
N THR A 76 -6.09 5.15 9.20
CA THR A 76 -4.76 5.17 8.59
C THR A 76 -4.48 3.83 7.91
N ALA A 77 -4.03 3.89 6.68
CA ALA A 77 -3.56 2.76 5.91
C ALA A 77 -2.03 2.72 5.89
N ASP A 78 -1.48 1.51 5.89
CA ASP A 78 -0.05 1.27 5.79
C ASP A 78 0.46 1.52 4.36
N PHE A 79 -0.38 1.33 3.35
CA PHE A 79 -0.08 1.56 1.94
C PHE A 79 -1.34 1.62 1.06
N VAL A 80 -1.16 2.09 -0.17
CA VAL A 80 -2.15 1.92 -1.25
C VAL A 80 -1.81 0.65 -2.03
N LEU A 81 -2.80 -0.21 -2.25
CA LEU A 81 -2.65 -1.38 -3.13
C LEU A 81 -3.03 -0.97 -4.56
N GLU A 82 -2.07 -1.01 -5.47
CA GLU A 82 -2.27 -0.70 -6.89
C GLU A 82 -2.58 -1.97 -7.69
N PRO A 83 -3.18 -1.83 -8.88
CA PRO A 83 -3.26 -2.93 -9.84
C PRO A 83 -1.88 -3.50 -10.16
N LEU A 84 -1.83 -4.76 -10.61
CA LEU A 84 -0.62 -5.28 -11.25
C LEU A 84 -0.35 -4.50 -12.56
N LYS A 85 0.88 -4.61 -13.07
CA LYS A 85 1.26 -3.93 -14.32
C LYS A 85 0.30 -4.34 -15.43
N ASN A 86 -0.21 -3.34 -16.17
CA ASN A 86 -1.16 -3.50 -17.28
C ASN A 86 -2.55 -4.03 -16.89
N GLU A 87 -2.89 -4.08 -15.60
CA GLU A 87 -4.23 -4.42 -15.15
C GLU A 87 -5.07 -3.19 -14.83
N LYS A 88 -6.39 -3.29 -15.05
CA LYS A 88 -7.34 -2.17 -14.87
C LYS A 88 -7.70 -1.93 -13.41
N SER A 89 -7.58 -2.94 -12.57
CA SER A 89 -7.92 -2.91 -11.15
C SER A 89 -7.07 -3.93 -10.39
N CYS A 90 -7.03 -3.82 -9.06
CA CYS A 90 -6.55 -4.92 -8.23
C CYS A 90 -7.47 -6.13 -8.45
N ARG A 91 -6.91 -7.34 -8.36
CA ARG A 91 -7.75 -8.54 -8.43
C ARG A 91 -8.41 -8.75 -7.08
N GLU A 92 -9.69 -9.12 -7.10
CA GLU A 92 -10.44 -9.55 -5.92
C GLU A 92 -10.68 -11.06 -5.99
N ILE A 93 -10.46 -11.77 -4.90
CA ILE A 93 -10.81 -13.17 -4.73
C ILE A 93 -12.13 -13.22 -3.97
N LEU A 94 -13.16 -13.80 -4.58
CA LEU A 94 -14.52 -13.80 -4.05
C LEU A 94 -15.02 -15.22 -3.85
N TYR A 95 -15.79 -15.41 -2.79
CA TYR A 95 -16.70 -16.54 -2.65
C TYR A 95 -18.13 -16.07 -2.93
N PRO A 96 -18.75 -16.47 -4.05
CA PRO A 96 -20.15 -16.17 -4.33
C PRO A 96 -21.07 -17.06 -3.50
N PHE A 97 -22.12 -16.48 -2.89
CA PHE A 97 -23.15 -17.27 -2.20
C PHE A 97 -24.22 -17.83 -3.16
N SER A 98 -24.05 -17.61 -4.46
CA SER A 98 -25.03 -17.94 -5.50
C SER A 98 -24.61 -19.21 -6.24
N ASP A 99 -25.60 -20.05 -6.58
CA ASP A 99 -25.41 -21.27 -7.38
C ASP A 99 -25.39 -21.01 -8.90
N VAL A 100 -25.33 -19.73 -9.31
CA VAL A 100 -25.22 -19.37 -10.73
C VAL A 100 -23.93 -19.96 -11.29
N LYS A 101 -24.01 -20.65 -12.44
CA LYS A 101 -22.82 -21.18 -13.12
C LYS A 101 -21.99 -20.04 -13.69
N LEU A 102 -20.74 -19.94 -13.24
CA LEU A 102 -19.78 -18.91 -13.63
C LEU A 102 -18.64 -19.52 -14.44
N LYS A 103 -18.06 -18.71 -15.33
CA LYS A 103 -16.87 -19.07 -16.10
C LYS A 103 -16.00 -17.83 -16.34
N GLU A 104 -14.75 -18.05 -16.71
CA GLU A 104 -13.84 -17.00 -17.16
C GLU A 104 -14.46 -16.15 -18.29
N GLY A 105 -14.22 -14.85 -18.23
CA GLY A 105 -14.77 -13.83 -19.14
C GLY A 105 -16.22 -13.42 -18.86
N ASP A 106 -16.94 -14.09 -17.96
CA ASP A 106 -18.27 -13.62 -17.57
C ASP A 106 -18.18 -12.26 -16.88
N ILE A 107 -19.13 -11.37 -17.19
CA ILE A 107 -19.35 -10.17 -16.40
C ILE A 107 -20.40 -10.46 -15.34
N ILE A 108 -20.08 -10.13 -14.09
CA ILE A 108 -20.94 -10.29 -12.93
C ILE A 108 -21.33 -8.96 -12.31
N ARG A 109 -22.54 -8.92 -11.74
CA ARG A 109 -23.01 -7.91 -10.79
C ARG A 109 -23.08 -8.56 -9.41
N TYR A 110 -22.43 -7.95 -8.43
CA TYR A 110 -22.45 -8.45 -7.06
C TYR A 110 -22.33 -7.30 -6.05
N ARG A 111 -22.61 -7.59 -4.79
CA ARG A 111 -22.32 -6.72 -3.67
C ARG A 111 -21.38 -7.43 -2.69
N PRO A 112 -20.21 -6.85 -2.38
CA PRO A 112 -19.35 -7.36 -1.32
C PRO A 112 -20.08 -7.33 0.03
N LEU A 113 -20.02 -8.44 0.78
CA LEU A 113 -20.55 -8.51 2.13
C LEU A 113 -19.80 -7.53 3.05
N GLY A 114 -20.47 -6.45 3.45
CA GLY A 114 -19.89 -5.38 4.28
C GLY A 114 -19.57 -4.09 3.51
N CYS A 115 -19.75 -4.08 2.19
CA CYS A 115 -19.72 -2.88 1.36
C CYS A 115 -21.12 -2.53 0.85
N PRO A 116 -21.57 -1.25 0.92
CA PRO A 116 -22.86 -0.84 0.39
C PRO A 116 -22.86 -0.67 -1.14
N ILE A 117 -21.68 -0.68 -1.78
CA ILE A 117 -21.54 -0.40 -3.21
C ILE A 117 -21.73 -1.67 -4.05
N THR A 118 -22.58 -1.59 -5.07
CA THR A 118 -22.71 -2.64 -6.09
C THR A 118 -21.49 -2.60 -7.03
N HIS A 119 -20.89 -3.75 -7.25
CA HIS A 119 -19.72 -3.93 -8.10
C HIS A 119 -20.09 -4.65 -9.39
N PHE A 120 -19.39 -4.27 -10.45
CA PHE A 120 -19.35 -5.03 -11.70
C PHE A 120 -17.92 -5.50 -11.91
N ALA A 121 -17.75 -6.80 -12.13
CA ALA A 121 -16.45 -7.40 -12.33
C ALA A 121 -16.45 -8.39 -13.50
N GLU A 122 -15.30 -8.54 -14.13
CA GLU A 122 -15.03 -9.59 -15.11
C GLU A 122 -14.28 -10.74 -14.42
N ILE A 123 -14.74 -11.97 -14.61
CA ILE A 123 -14.10 -13.16 -14.04
C ILE A 123 -12.82 -13.47 -14.84
N LEU A 124 -11.68 -13.45 -14.16
CA LEU A 124 -10.39 -13.83 -14.74
C LEU A 124 -10.13 -15.32 -14.60
N LYS A 125 -10.61 -15.91 -13.49
CA LYS A 125 -10.34 -17.30 -13.12
C LYS A 125 -11.42 -17.81 -12.19
N GLU A 126 -11.81 -19.07 -12.34
CA GLU A 126 -12.62 -19.81 -11.37
C GLU A 126 -11.84 -21.04 -10.91
N GLU A 127 -11.73 -21.24 -9.59
CA GLU A 127 -11.05 -22.38 -9.00
C GLU A 127 -11.72 -22.78 -7.68
N ASN A 128 -12.22 -24.01 -7.61
CA ASN A 128 -12.78 -24.61 -6.38
C ASN A 128 -13.89 -23.75 -5.74
N GLY A 129 -14.75 -23.13 -6.56
CA GLY A 129 -15.83 -22.26 -6.09
C GLY A 129 -15.41 -20.84 -5.76
N LEU A 130 -14.12 -20.50 -5.92
CA LEU A 130 -13.62 -19.13 -5.80
C LEU A 130 -13.48 -18.51 -7.19
N ILE A 131 -13.81 -17.23 -7.28
CA ILE A 131 -13.59 -16.45 -8.50
C ILE A 131 -12.57 -15.35 -8.23
N THR A 132 -11.59 -15.22 -9.13
CA THR A 132 -10.70 -14.07 -9.17
C THR A 132 -11.20 -13.12 -10.23
N VAL A 133 -11.39 -11.85 -9.88
CA VAL A 133 -12.07 -10.90 -10.77
C VAL A 133 -11.32 -9.57 -10.90
N HIS A 134 -11.52 -8.89 -12.02
CA HIS A 134 -11.18 -7.47 -12.17
C HIS A 134 -12.44 -6.62 -12.05
N ILE A 135 -12.40 -5.63 -11.17
CA ILE A 135 -13.44 -4.58 -11.14
C ILE A 135 -13.38 -3.81 -12.46
N VAL A 136 -14.53 -3.73 -13.13
CA VAL A 136 -14.73 -3.01 -14.39
C VAL A 136 -15.66 -1.79 -14.22
N GLY A 137 -16.16 -1.60 -12.99
CA GLY A 137 -16.86 -0.39 -12.53
C GLY A 137 -18.26 -0.19 -13.14
N PRO A 138 -19.06 0.73 -12.58
CA PRO A 138 -20.42 1.01 -13.07
C PRO A 138 -20.47 1.98 -14.27
N LYS A 139 -19.36 2.68 -14.59
CA LYS A 139 -19.32 3.94 -15.37
C LYS A 139 -19.87 3.92 -16.81
N HIS A 140 -20.24 2.77 -17.39
CA HIS A 140 -20.80 2.71 -18.75
C HIS A 140 -21.99 1.74 -18.89
N ARG A 141 -22.61 1.29 -17.79
CA ARG A 141 -23.36 0.01 -17.81
C ARG A 141 -24.75 0.04 -17.20
N LEU A 142 -25.11 1.12 -16.50
CA LEU A 142 -26.46 1.34 -16.02
C LEU A 142 -27.24 2.09 -17.12
N GLY A 143 -28.15 1.38 -17.80
CA GLY A 143 -28.99 1.94 -18.87
C GLY A 143 -28.68 1.42 -20.28
N ASP A 144 -27.53 0.78 -20.49
CA ASP A 144 -27.24 0.04 -21.72
C ASP A 144 -27.98 -1.30 -21.71
N LYS A 145 -29.07 -1.40 -22.48
CA LYS A 145 -29.90 -2.61 -22.58
C LYS A 145 -29.16 -3.80 -23.20
N ASN A 146 -28.06 -3.57 -23.91
CA ASN A 146 -27.27 -4.61 -24.57
C ASN A 146 -26.16 -5.16 -23.68
N PHE A 147 -25.90 -4.53 -22.53
CA PHE A 147 -24.88 -4.96 -21.61
C PHE A 147 -25.34 -6.19 -20.81
N LYS A 148 -24.78 -7.36 -21.13
CA LYS A 148 -25.11 -8.62 -20.47
C LYS A 148 -24.20 -8.85 -19.27
N PHE A 149 -24.81 -9.14 -18.13
CA PHE A 149 -24.12 -9.56 -16.91
C PHE A 149 -24.95 -10.61 -16.18
N LYS A 150 -24.30 -11.38 -15.31
CA LYS A 150 -24.94 -12.31 -14.38
C LYS A 150 -25.05 -11.64 -13.02
N ASP A 151 -26.25 -11.55 -12.49
CA ASP A 151 -26.44 -11.09 -11.11
C ASP A 151 -26.24 -12.25 -10.15
N ILE A 152 -25.26 -12.12 -9.25
CA ILE A 152 -24.89 -13.18 -8.31
C ILE A 152 -25.10 -12.78 -6.84
N GLY A 153 -25.74 -11.63 -6.61
CA GLY A 153 -26.11 -11.18 -5.28
C GLY A 153 -24.91 -10.86 -4.39
N LEU A 154 -24.83 -11.50 -3.22
CA LEU A 154 -23.79 -11.25 -2.23
C LEU A 154 -22.55 -12.12 -2.50
N CYS A 155 -21.37 -11.52 -2.31
CA CYS A 155 -20.12 -12.28 -2.28
C CYS A 155 -19.31 -11.92 -1.03
N LEU A 156 -18.63 -12.91 -0.47
CA LEU A 156 -17.60 -12.69 0.53
C LEU A 156 -16.29 -12.38 -0.19
N VAL A 157 -15.64 -11.26 0.18
CA VAL A 157 -14.31 -10.91 -0.34
C VAL A 157 -13.29 -11.62 0.52
N LEU A 158 -12.53 -12.54 -0.07
CA LEU A 158 -11.55 -13.36 0.64
C LEU A 158 -10.13 -12.84 0.49
N GLY A 159 -9.84 -12.13 -0.60
CA GLY A 159 -8.49 -11.63 -0.83
C GLY A 159 -8.37 -10.58 -1.91
N PHE A 160 -7.22 -9.91 -1.89
CA PHE A 160 -6.79 -8.96 -2.92
C PHE A 160 -5.41 -9.35 -3.45
N ILE A 161 -5.21 -9.15 -4.76
CA ILE A 161 -3.90 -9.24 -5.39
C ILE A 161 -3.60 -7.91 -6.07
N GLY A 162 -2.42 -7.37 -5.80
CA GLY A 162 -1.99 -6.11 -6.37
C GLY A 162 -0.54 -5.81 -6.07
N ARG A 163 -0.14 -4.56 -6.35
CA ARG A 163 1.21 -4.05 -6.13
C ARG A 163 1.22 -3.05 -4.99
N VAL A 164 2.09 -3.26 -4.01
CA VAL A 164 2.25 -2.34 -2.87
C VAL A 164 2.90 -1.02 -3.34
N ASN A 165 2.18 0.08 -3.14
CA ASN A 165 2.71 1.43 -3.25
C ASN A 165 2.96 2.01 -1.85
N GLY A 166 4.20 1.93 -1.42
CA GLY A 166 4.65 2.31 -0.08
C GLY A 166 5.67 1.31 0.46
N LYS A 167 5.77 1.24 1.79
CA LYS A 167 6.65 0.30 2.48
C LYS A 167 6.16 -1.13 2.29
N ILE A 168 7.05 -2.02 1.83
CA ILE A 168 6.74 -3.43 1.60
C ILE A 168 6.53 -4.14 2.95
N PRO A 169 5.37 -4.77 3.19
CA PRO A 169 5.11 -5.54 4.41
C PRO A 169 5.80 -6.93 4.36
N LYS A 170 5.94 -7.56 5.53
CA LYS A 170 6.38 -8.96 5.63
C LYS A 170 5.17 -9.90 5.46
N VAL A 171 5.41 -11.10 4.94
CA VAL A 171 4.45 -12.20 4.96
C VAL A 171 4.06 -12.54 6.41
N GLY A 172 2.80 -12.89 6.63
CA GLY A 172 2.20 -13.15 7.95
C GLY A 172 1.77 -11.89 8.70
N LYS A 173 2.05 -10.69 8.18
CA LYS A 173 1.67 -9.44 8.83
C LYS A 173 0.22 -9.06 8.50
N THR A 174 -0.55 -8.69 9.52
CA THR A 174 -1.81 -7.97 9.34
C THR A 174 -1.53 -6.54 8.90
N VAL A 175 -2.12 -6.14 7.78
CA VAL A 175 -1.94 -4.83 7.15
C VAL A 175 -3.26 -4.11 7.00
N ARG A 176 -3.20 -2.78 6.99
CA ARG A 176 -4.30 -1.89 6.60
C ARG A 176 -3.97 -1.27 5.26
N PHE A 177 -4.86 -1.32 4.29
CA PHE A 177 -4.59 -0.83 2.94
C PHE A 177 -5.82 -0.24 2.27
N ILE A 178 -5.60 0.63 1.28
CA ILE A 178 -6.66 1.14 0.40
C ILE A 178 -6.40 0.62 -1.02
N PRO A 179 -7.32 -0.15 -1.62
CA PRO A 179 -7.24 -0.46 -3.04
C PRO A 179 -7.38 0.82 -3.88
N LYS A 180 -6.47 1.09 -4.81
CA LYS A 180 -6.38 2.36 -5.59
C LYS A 180 -7.69 2.77 -6.26
N HIS A 181 -8.51 1.81 -6.68
CA HIS A 181 -9.78 2.03 -7.38
C HIS A 181 -11.02 1.75 -6.51
N CYS A 182 -10.86 1.64 -5.20
CA CYS A 182 -11.99 1.57 -4.28
C CYS A 182 -12.76 2.91 -4.31
N MET A 183 -14.01 2.88 -4.76
CA MET A 183 -14.86 4.08 -4.86
C MET A 183 -15.04 4.81 -3.53
N MET A 184 -15.11 4.06 -2.43
CA MET A 184 -15.29 4.61 -1.09
C MET A 184 -13.98 5.14 -0.46
N GLN A 185 -12.82 4.78 -1.04
CA GLN A 185 -11.51 5.01 -0.42
C GLN A 185 -11.48 4.60 1.07
N LYS A 186 -12.17 3.49 1.39
CA LYS A 186 -12.26 2.93 2.73
C LYS A 186 -11.02 2.08 3.03
N VAL A 187 -10.52 2.13 4.25
CA VAL A 187 -9.42 1.24 4.65
C VAL A 187 -9.94 -0.18 4.82
N HIS A 188 -9.20 -1.13 4.25
CA HIS A 188 -9.40 -2.57 4.38
C HIS A 188 -8.30 -3.12 5.28
N SER A 189 -8.53 -4.26 5.92
CA SER A 189 -7.47 -4.99 6.59
C SER A 189 -7.43 -6.45 6.18
N GLY A 190 -6.27 -7.09 6.33
CA GLY A 190 -6.08 -8.50 6.02
C GLY A 190 -4.65 -8.95 6.31
N VAL A 191 -4.37 -10.22 6.07
CA VAL A 191 -3.05 -10.83 6.31
C VAL A 191 -2.33 -10.99 4.98
N VAL A 192 -1.08 -10.54 4.91
CA VAL A 192 -0.22 -10.76 3.75
C VAL A 192 0.21 -12.23 3.71
N VAL A 193 -0.21 -12.99 2.71
CA VAL A 193 0.11 -14.43 2.58
C VAL A 193 1.17 -14.71 1.52
N GLU A 194 1.37 -13.79 0.57
CA GLU A 194 2.41 -13.88 -0.46
C GLU A 194 3.01 -12.51 -0.73
N MET A 195 4.34 -12.47 -0.92
CA MET A 195 5.08 -11.29 -1.36
C MET A 195 6.13 -11.69 -2.41
N GLU A 196 6.02 -11.10 -3.60
CA GLU A 196 6.98 -11.30 -4.70
C GLU A 196 7.40 -9.91 -5.24
N GLY A 197 8.55 -9.42 -4.79
CA GLY A 197 8.94 -8.03 -5.02
C GLY A 197 7.92 -7.06 -4.41
N ARG A 198 7.13 -6.40 -5.25
CA ARG A 198 6.01 -5.52 -4.81
C ARG A 198 4.64 -6.16 -4.98
N LYS A 199 4.53 -7.31 -5.64
CA LYS A 199 3.27 -8.06 -5.76
C LYS A 199 2.94 -8.65 -4.40
N ALA A 200 1.72 -8.40 -3.93
CA ALA A 200 1.20 -8.90 -2.68
C ALA A 200 -0.09 -9.67 -2.91
N LYS A 201 -0.26 -10.77 -2.20
CA LYS A 201 -1.56 -11.43 -1.97
C LYS A 201 -1.95 -11.20 -0.52
N ILE A 202 -3.11 -10.62 -0.31
CA ILE A 202 -3.67 -10.31 1.01
C ILE A 202 -4.96 -11.10 1.15
N GLU A 203 -5.10 -11.87 2.22
CA GLU A 203 -6.27 -12.71 2.50
C GLU A 203 -6.87 -12.41 3.89
N SER A 204 -7.95 -13.10 4.25
CA SER A 204 -8.69 -12.86 5.51
C SER A 204 -9.13 -11.41 5.61
N ILE A 205 -9.78 -10.93 4.55
CA ILE A 205 -10.15 -9.54 4.41
C ILE A 205 -11.25 -9.17 5.39
N ASP A 206 -10.97 -8.14 6.19
CA ASP A 206 -11.99 -7.43 6.94
C ASP A 206 -12.28 -6.08 6.27
N LEU A 207 -13.50 -5.95 5.75
CA LEU A 207 -14.03 -4.70 5.19
C LEU A 207 -14.45 -3.70 6.29
N LYS A 208 -14.45 -4.11 7.56
CA LYS A 208 -14.69 -3.27 8.73
C LYS A 208 -13.39 -3.17 9.52
N VAL A 209 -12.63 -2.11 9.33
CA VAL A 209 -11.49 -1.88 10.24
C VAL A 209 -12.07 -1.49 11.61
N TRP A 210 -11.91 -2.36 12.60
CA TRP A 210 -12.34 -2.09 13.97
C TRP A 210 -11.25 -1.30 14.71
N ARG A 211 -11.65 -0.19 15.33
CA ARG A 211 -10.83 0.50 16.33
C ARG A 211 -11.49 0.27 17.69
N PRO A 212 -10.78 -0.18 18.73
CA PRO A 212 -11.19 0.14 20.09
C PRO A 212 -11.22 1.67 20.16
N LEU A 213 -12.37 2.23 20.51
CA LEU A 213 -12.47 3.63 20.94
C LEU A 213 -11.64 3.82 22.20
#